data_AF-J9F8A8-F1
#
_entry.id   AF-J9F8A8-F1
#
_cell.length_a   1.000
_cell.length_b   1.000
_cell.length_c   1.000
_cell.angle_alpha   90.00
_cell.angle_beta   90.00
_cell.angle_gamma   90.00
#
_symmetry.space_group_name_H-M   'P 1'
#
loop_
_entity.id
_entity.type
_entity.pdbx_description
1 polymer ?
#
loop_
_entity_poly.entity_id
_entity_poly.type
_entity_poly.pdbx_seq_one_letter_code
_entity_poly.pdbx_strand_id
1 'polypeptide(L)'
;MKRRSDLGTLTIVLRIVRRSEGALLERKKKVWKFLEKYIAKLLVAPENNMNSMITLSEVREVCLRCRETFRMEGTLLRIDPPIYILGDIHGQFPDLVKIISKIGTPPRKRYLFMGDYVDRGQWSLETVSLLMAYKVRYPKHLYMLRGNHETRAVNRIYGFFEECIQRFPNKNDGTQLWTLYQHA
;
A
#
# COMPACT_ATOMS: atom_id res chain seq x y z
N MET A 1 1.56 39.57 -46.02
CA MET A 1 2.42 39.56 -44.82
C MET A 1 1.83 38.57 -43.81
N LYS A 2 2.19 37.28 -43.89
CA LYS A 2 1.62 36.19 -43.06
C LYS A 2 2.61 35.77 -41.97
N ARG A 3 2.06 35.55 -40.77
CA ARG A 3 2.71 35.34 -39.47
C ARG A 3 3.80 34.25 -39.48
N ARG A 4 5.04 34.64 -39.15
CA ARG A 4 6.13 33.75 -38.72
C ARG A 4 6.33 33.95 -37.20
N SER A 5 5.62 33.23 -36.34
CA SER A 5 5.85 33.33 -34.88
C SER A 5 5.43 32.11 -34.04
N ASP A 6 5.14 30.94 -34.63
CA ASP A 6 4.51 29.83 -33.88
C ASP A 6 5.39 28.58 -33.68
N LEU A 7 6.46 28.40 -34.45
CA LEU A 7 7.32 27.19 -34.39
C LEU A 7 8.28 27.16 -33.17
N GLY A 8 8.75 28.32 -32.71
CA GLY A 8 9.66 28.42 -31.56
C GLY A 8 8.97 28.08 -30.25
N THR A 9 7.74 28.58 -30.06
CA THR A 9 6.92 28.34 -28.88
C THR A 9 6.51 26.88 -28.77
N LEU A 10 6.08 26.24 -29.87
CA LEU A 10 5.70 24.83 -29.90
C LEU A 10 6.88 23.90 -29.51
N THR A 11 8.09 24.22 -29.95
CA THR A 11 9.30 23.45 -29.66
C THR A 11 9.70 23.54 -28.19
N ILE A 12 9.56 24.73 -27.58
CA ILE A 12 9.82 24.95 -26.15
C ILE A 12 8.80 24.19 -25.30
N VAL A 13 7.51 24.29 -25.64
CA VAL A 13 6.44 23.57 -24.93
C VAL A 13 6.67 22.05 -25.00
N LEU A 14 6.93 21.49 -26.18
CA LEU A 14 7.25 20.06 -26.33
C LEU A 14 8.48 19.63 -25.52
N ARG A 15 9.50 20.48 -25.42
CA ARG A 15 10.71 20.19 -24.63
C ARG A 15 10.44 20.26 -23.12
N ILE A 16 9.56 21.15 -22.67
CA ILE A 16 9.09 21.24 -21.28
C ILE A 16 8.24 20.01 -20.92
N VAL A 17 7.29 19.63 -21.78
CA VAL A 17 6.46 18.42 -21.56
C VAL A 17 7.33 17.16 -21.52
N ARG A 18 8.27 16.98 -22.45
CA ARG A 18 9.18 15.81 -22.42
C ARG A 18 10.07 15.78 -21.18
N ARG A 19 10.51 16.95 -20.69
CA ARG A 19 11.29 17.06 -19.44
C ARG A 19 10.45 16.73 -18.22
N SER A 20 9.18 17.18 -18.17
CA SER A 20 8.28 16.87 -17.06
C SER A 20 7.88 15.38 -17.05
N GLU A 21 7.63 14.78 -18.22
CA GLU A 21 7.41 13.34 -18.38
C GLU A 21 8.60 12.49 -17.94
N GLY A 22 9.82 12.89 -18.32
CA GLY A 22 11.04 12.23 -17.86
C GLY A 22 11.20 12.28 -16.35
N ALA A 23 10.97 13.44 -15.73
CA ALA A 23 11.01 13.59 -14.28
C ALA A 23 9.92 12.78 -13.56
N LEU A 24 8.71 12.71 -14.13
CA LEU A 24 7.61 11.88 -13.63
C LEU A 24 7.95 10.39 -13.68
N LEU A 25 8.52 9.93 -14.79
CA LEU A 25 8.94 8.54 -14.96
C LEU A 25 10.03 8.16 -13.94
N GLU A 26 11.02 9.02 -13.73
CA GLU A 26 12.08 8.77 -12.75
C GLU A 26 11.54 8.75 -11.31
N ARG A 27 10.62 9.66 -10.97
CA ARG A 27 9.92 9.61 -9.67
C ARG A 27 9.17 8.29 -9.52
N LYS A 28 8.45 7.84 -10.56
CA LYS A 28 7.71 6.58 -10.56
C LYS A 28 8.63 5.37 -10.36
N LYS A 29 9.78 5.33 -11.04
CA LYS A 29 10.78 4.27 -10.88
C LYS A 29 11.33 4.21 -9.45
N LYS A 30 11.63 5.36 -8.83
CA LYS A 30 12.10 5.40 -7.43
C LYS A 30 11.07 4.80 -6.48
N VAL A 31 9.79 5.12 -6.68
CA VAL A 31 8.68 4.57 -5.89
C VAL A 31 8.54 3.07 -6.08
N TRP A 32 8.61 2.59 -7.32
CA TRP A 32 8.54 1.16 -7.60
C TRP A 32 9.68 0.40 -6.94
N LYS A 33 10.90 0.91 -7.05
CA LYS A 33 12.07 0.33 -6.37
C LYS A 33 11.90 0.29 -4.85
N PHE A 34 11.32 1.35 -4.27
CA PHE A 34 10.97 1.39 -2.85
C PHE A 34 9.96 0.28 -2.49
N LEU A 35 8.84 0.21 -3.21
CA LEU A 35 7.78 -0.78 -2.95
C LEU A 35 8.29 -2.21 -3.12
N GLU A 36 9.08 -2.48 -4.16
CA GLU A 36 9.64 -3.81 -4.42
C GLU A 36 10.59 -4.24 -3.29
N LYS A 37 11.46 -3.34 -2.83
CA LYS A 37 12.33 -3.59 -1.67
C LYS A 37 11.50 -3.83 -0.40
N TYR A 38 10.47 -3.02 -0.18
CA TYR A 38 9.62 -3.09 1.01
C TYR A 38 8.81 -4.39 1.06
N ILE A 39 8.20 -4.79 -0.07
CA ILE A 39 7.50 -6.07 -0.22
C ILE A 39 8.45 -7.24 -0.01
N ALA A 40 9.62 -7.25 -0.67
CA ALA A 40 10.58 -8.33 -0.53
C ALA A 40 11.02 -8.51 0.93
N LYS A 41 11.23 -7.40 1.64
CA LYS A 41 11.55 -7.39 3.07
C LYS A 41 10.43 -8.00 3.93
N LEU A 42 9.17 -7.66 3.65
CA LEU A 42 8.02 -8.20 4.38
C LEU A 42 7.81 -9.70 4.12
N LEU A 43 7.99 -10.16 2.88
CA LEU A 43 7.80 -11.58 2.53
C LEU A 43 8.76 -12.52 3.26
N VAL A 44 9.98 -12.07 3.58
CA VAL A 44 10.96 -12.87 4.33
C VAL A 44 10.88 -12.67 5.84
N ALA A 45 10.04 -11.74 6.32
CA ALA A 45 9.97 -11.41 7.74
C ALA A 45 9.56 -12.59 8.64
N PRO A 46 8.66 -13.54 8.25
CA PRO A 46 8.32 -14.68 9.10
C PRO A 46 9.48 -15.63 9.39
N GLU A 47 10.49 -15.66 8.53
CA GLU A 47 11.72 -16.46 8.71
C GLU A 47 12.79 -15.72 9.54
N ASN A 48 12.50 -14.49 9.94
CA ASN A 48 13.42 -13.57 10.60
C ASN A 48 12.73 -12.91 11.82
N ASN A 49 13.36 -11.90 12.40
CA ASN A 49 12.74 -11.10 13.47
C ASN A 49 11.67 -10.15 12.90
N MET A 50 10.40 -10.57 12.94
CA MET A 50 9.26 -9.81 12.41
C MET A 50 9.17 -8.37 12.94
N ASN A 51 9.45 -8.16 14.23
CA ASN A 51 9.25 -6.87 14.89
C ASN A 51 10.23 -5.77 14.46
N SER A 52 11.41 -6.13 13.95
CA SER A 52 12.46 -5.17 13.57
C SER A 52 12.50 -4.83 12.08
N MET A 53 11.58 -5.38 11.28
CA MET A 53 11.67 -5.30 9.82
C MET A 53 11.11 -3.99 9.26
N ILE A 54 10.09 -3.38 9.86
CA ILE A 54 9.44 -2.17 9.34
C ILE A 54 9.82 -0.91 10.13
N THR A 55 10.08 0.18 9.41
CA THR A 55 10.32 1.49 10.01
C THR A 55 9.09 2.40 9.86
N LEU A 56 8.92 3.35 10.79
CA LEU A 56 7.81 4.30 10.77
C LEU A 56 7.70 5.06 9.45
N SER A 57 8.83 5.49 8.89
CA SER A 57 8.86 6.26 7.63
C SER A 57 8.36 5.45 6.45
N GLU A 58 8.70 4.16 6.39
CA GLU A 58 8.23 3.26 5.33
C GLU A 58 6.72 3.03 5.43
N VAL A 59 6.20 2.76 6.63
CA VAL A 59 4.76 2.53 6.81
C VAL A 59 3.98 3.82 6.48
N ARG A 60 4.44 4.98 6.94
CA ARG A 60 3.81 6.28 6.61
C ARG A 60 3.78 6.54 5.11
N GLU A 61 4.89 6.27 4.42
CA GLU A 61 4.99 6.45 2.96
C GLU A 61 4.01 5.52 2.22
N VAL A 62 3.93 4.26 2.64
CA VAL A 62 2.99 3.29 2.06
C VAL A 62 1.53 3.72 2.30
N CYS A 63 1.16 4.09 3.53
CA CYS A 63 -0.19 4.57 3.84
C CYS A 63 -0.58 5.80 3.01
N LEU A 64 0.30 6.79 2.91
CA LEU A 64 0.03 8.01 2.12
C LEU A 64 -0.20 7.70 0.64
N ARG A 65 0.55 6.75 0.07
CA ARG A 65 0.36 6.32 -1.32
C ARG A 65 -0.88 5.46 -1.52
N CYS A 66 -1.19 4.62 -0.53
CA CYS A 66 -2.39 3.79 -0.56
C CYS A 66 -3.64 4.66 -0.58
N ARG A 67 -3.66 5.73 0.22
CA ARG A 67 -4.73 6.74 0.22
C ARG A 67 -5.03 7.30 -1.15
N GLU A 68 -3.99 7.76 -1.86
CA GLU A 68 -4.18 8.29 -3.21
C GLU A 68 -4.61 7.20 -4.19
N THR A 69 -4.22 5.93 -3.95
CA THR A 69 -4.67 4.80 -4.77
C THR A 69 -6.16 4.51 -4.56
N PHE A 70 -6.63 4.44 -3.31
CA PHE A 70 -8.05 4.19 -3.00
C PHE A 70 -8.95 5.34 -3.42
N ARG A 71 -8.49 6.59 -3.34
CA ARG A 71 -9.26 7.76 -3.84
C ARG A 71 -9.59 7.69 -5.33
N MET A 72 -8.79 6.97 -6.11
CA MET A 72 -9.03 6.77 -7.54
C MET A 72 -9.99 5.61 -7.83
N GLU A 73 -10.38 4.83 -6.82
CA GLU A 73 -11.26 3.68 -6.96
C GLU A 73 -12.68 4.01 -6.50
N GLY A 74 -13.67 3.44 -7.19
CA GLY A 74 -15.06 3.52 -6.77
C GLY A 74 -15.36 2.57 -5.62
N THR A 75 -16.36 2.92 -4.80
CA THR A 75 -16.81 2.07 -3.67
C THR A 75 -17.26 0.67 -4.13
N LEU A 76 -17.83 0.56 -5.34
CA LEU A 76 -18.17 -0.71 -5.96
C LEU A 76 -17.10 -1.10 -6.99
N LEU A 77 -16.30 -2.11 -6.66
CA LEU A 77 -15.29 -2.64 -7.56
C LEU A 77 -15.91 -3.54 -8.63
N ARG A 78 -15.44 -3.42 -9.87
CA ARG A 78 -15.73 -4.33 -10.98
C ARG A 78 -14.44 -5.05 -11.35
N ILE A 79 -14.40 -6.36 -11.14
CA ILE A 79 -13.16 -7.14 -11.29
C ILE A 79 -13.42 -8.37 -12.15
N ASP A 80 -12.61 -8.54 -13.19
CA ASP A 80 -12.74 -9.67 -14.10
C ASP A 80 -12.03 -10.93 -13.55
N PRO A 81 -12.59 -12.14 -13.76
CA PRO A 81 -11.93 -13.39 -13.44
C PRO A 81 -10.73 -13.67 -14.38
N PRO A 82 -9.78 -14.54 -14.00
CA PRO A 82 -9.67 -15.24 -12.71
C PRO A 82 -9.21 -14.32 -11.55
N ILE A 83 -9.67 -14.63 -10.35
CA ILE A 83 -9.33 -13.93 -9.09
C ILE A 83 -9.40 -14.90 -7.90
N TYR A 84 -8.53 -14.70 -6.91
CA TYR A 84 -8.59 -15.38 -5.62
C TYR A 84 -9.23 -14.45 -4.60
N ILE A 85 -10.24 -14.94 -3.87
CA ILE A 85 -10.97 -14.18 -2.86
C ILE A 85 -10.53 -14.68 -1.48
N LEU A 86 -10.11 -13.76 -0.61
CA LEU A 86 -9.64 -14.06 0.75
C LEU A 86 -10.50 -13.30 1.77
N GLY A 87 -10.89 -14.00 2.83
CA GLY A 87 -11.56 -13.42 3.99
C GLY A 87 -10.58 -12.89 5.01
N ASP A 88 -11.01 -12.92 6.28
CA ASP A 88 -10.34 -12.35 7.43
C ASP A 88 -8.89 -12.84 7.57
N ILE A 89 -8.01 -11.92 7.96
CA ILE A 89 -6.60 -12.20 8.22
C ILE A 89 -6.24 -11.91 9.68
N HIS A 90 -6.81 -10.86 10.28
CA HIS A 90 -6.64 -10.53 11.70
C HIS A 90 -5.19 -10.60 12.19
N GLY A 91 -4.28 -9.91 11.52
CA GLY A 91 -2.87 -9.85 11.93
C GLY A 91 -2.13 -11.20 11.91
N GLN A 92 -2.67 -12.25 11.27
CA GLN A 92 -2.00 -13.54 11.06
C GLN A 92 -1.00 -13.46 9.90
N PHE A 93 0.00 -12.60 10.04
CA PHE A 93 0.93 -12.29 8.96
C PHE A 93 1.68 -13.49 8.37
N PRO A 94 2.21 -14.46 9.17
CA PRO A 94 2.86 -15.64 8.63
C PRO A 94 1.94 -16.47 7.72
N ASP A 95 0.66 -16.58 8.08
CA ASP A 95 -0.33 -17.31 7.29
C ASP A 95 -0.61 -16.57 5.98
N LEU A 96 -0.75 -15.24 6.01
CA LEU A 96 -0.88 -14.42 4.80
C LEU A 96 0.29 -14.64 3.84
N VAL A 97 1.53 -14.59 4.33
CA VAL A 97 2.73 -14.82 3.51
C VAL A 97 2.71 -16.23 2.92
N LYS A 98 2.36 -17.25 3.71
CA LYS A 98 2.26 -18.63 3.26
C LYS A 98 1.19 -18.81 2.18
N ILE A 99 0.04 -18.16 2.31
CA ILE A 99 -1.03 -18.19 1.31
C ILE A 99 -0.55 -17.58 -0.01
N ILE A 100 0.03 -16.37 0.04
CA ILE A 100 0.55 -15.67 -1.15
C ILE A 100 1.67 -16.48 -1.81
N SER A 101 2.57 -17.09 -1.03
CA SER A 101 3.66 -17.92 -1.54
C SER A 101 3.14 -19.16 -2.28
N LYS A 102 2.12 -19.83 -1.72
CA LYS A 102 1.51 -21.02 -2.33
C LYS A 102 0.73 -20.71 -3.62
N ILE A 103 -0.02 -19.62 -3.66
CA ILE A 103 -0.85 -19.26 -4.83
C ILE A 103 -0.02 -18.53 -5.90
N GLY A 104 0.91 -17.67 -5.48
CA GLY A 104 1.76 -16.83 -6.32
C GLY A 104 1.50 -15.33 -6.13
N THR A 105 2.50 -14.48 -6.39
CA THR A 105 2.42 -13.05 -6.09
C THR A 105 1.78 -12.21 -7.22
N PRO A 106 1.20 -11.04 -6.92
CA PRO A 106 0.92 -10.02 -7.92
C PRO A 106 2.20 -9.61 -8.68
N PRO A 107 2.13 -9.30 -10.00
CA PRO A 107 0.92 -9.22 -10.82
C PRO A 107 0.52 -10.55 -11.48
N ARG A 108 1.24 -11.65 -11.23
CA ARG A 108 0.95 -12.95 -11.88
C ARG A 108 -0.40 -13.52 -11.46
N LYS A 109 -0.87 -13.16 -10.27
CA LYS A 109 -2.16 -13.57 -9.69
C LYS A 109 -2.94 -12.32 -9.28
N ARG A 110 -4.27 -12.41 -9.34
CA ARG A 110 -5.18 -11.35 -8.88
C ARG A 110 -5.89 -11.76 -7.61
N TYR A 111 -6.02 -10.82 -6.69
CA TYR A 111 -6.54 -11.02 -5.34
C TYR A 111 -7.61 -10.00 -4.99
N LEU A 112 -8.68 -10.46 -4.36
CA LEU A 112 -9.66 -9.64 -3.65
C LEU A 112 -9.64 -10.04 -2.18
N PHE A 113 -9.25 -9.12 -1.31
CA PHE A 113 -9.39 -9.30 0.13
C PHE A 113 -10.67 -8.63 0.63
N MET A 114 -11.42 -9.31 1.49
CA MET A 114 -12.76 -8.89 1.91
C MET A 114 -12.78 -7.96 3.14
N GLY A 115 -11.63 -7.69 3.77
CA GLY A 115 -11.53 -6.86 4.98
C GLY A 115 -10.91 -7.62 6.15
N ASP A 116 -11.01 -7.03 7.35
CA ASP A 116 -10.60 -7.61 8.62
C ASP A 116 -9.13 -8.06 8.63
N TYR A 117 -8.28 -7.09 8.32
CA TYR A 117 -6.82 -7.23 8.23
C TYR A 117 -6.14 -7.14 9.58
N VAL A 118 -6.68 -6.29 10.46
CA VAL A 118 -6.08 -5.89 11.74
C VAL A 118 -6.81 -6.52 12.92
N ASP A 119 -6.26 -6.27 14.11
CA ASP A 119 -6.74 -6.76 15.41
C ASP A 119 -6.63 -8.27 15.60
N ARG A 120 -6.81 -8.72 16.85
CA ARG A 120 -6.75 -10.12 17.34
C ARG A 120 -5.40 -10.83 17.19
N GLY A 121 -4.72 -10.71 16.06
CA GLY A 121 -3.37 -11.22 15.84
C GLY A 121 -2.28 -10.25 16.27
N GLN A 122 -1.04 -10.71 16.18
CA GLN A 122 0.14 -9.99 16.70
C GLN A 122 0.84 -9.10 15.66
N TRP A 123 0.51 -9.25 14.37
CA TRP A 123 1.25 -8.65 13.26
C TRP A 123 0.32 -7.92 12.30
N SER A 124 -0.59 -7.11 12.85
CA SER A 124 -1.53 -6.31 12.07
C SER A 124 -0.79 -5.30 11.20
N LEU A 125 0.25 -4.65 11.73
CA LEU A 125 1.08 -3.67 11.03
C LEU A 125 1.75 -4.30 9.80
N GLU A 126 2.37 -5.48 9.93
CA GLU A 126 2.98 -6.19 8.82
C GLU A 126 1.93 -6.60 7.78
N THR A 127 0.77 -7.09 8.25
CA THR A 127 -0.36 -7.51 7.42
C THR A 127 -0.84 -6.37 6.53
N VAL A 128 -1.22 -5.23 7.12
CA VAL A 128 -1.70 -4.09 6.34
C VAL A 128 -0.59 -3.47 5.50
N SER A 129 0.65 -3.45 6.01
CA SER A 129 1.78 -2.90 5.26
C SER A 129 2.04 -3.67 3.96
N LEU A 130 1.99 -5.01 4.01
CA LEU A 130 2.18 -5.85 2.83
C LEU A 130 1.06 -5.65 1.81
N LEU A 131 -0.19 -5.69 2.28
CA LEU A 131 -1.36 -5.54 1.41
C LEU A 131 -1.40 -4.15 0.77
N MET A 132 -1.18 -3.08 1.55
CA MET A 132 -1.12 -1.71 1.03
C MET A 132 0.04 -1.52 0.05
N ALA A 133 1.21 -2.11 0.31
CA ALA A 133 2.35 -2.02 -0.61
C ALA A 133 2.05 -2.70 -1.95
N TYR A 134 1.45 -3.90 -1.92
CA TYR A 134 0.99 -4.56 -3.14
C TYR A 134 -0.12 -3.78 -3.83
N LYS A 135 -1.06 -3.19 -3.09
CA LYS A 135 -2.14 -2.35 -3.63
C LYS A 135 -1.59 -1.18 -4.43
N VAL A 136 -0.62 -0.45 -3.86
CA VAL A 136 0.04 0.67 -4.55
C VAL A 136 0.85 0.20 -5.76
N ARG A 137 1.56 -0.94 -5.64
CA ARG A 137 2.44 -1.43 -6.71
C ARG A 137 1.67 -2.04 -7.88
N TYR A 138 0.55 -2.69 -7.60
CA TYR A 138 -0.27 -3.45 -8.56
C TYR A 138 -1.79 -3.21 -8.33
N PRO A 139 -2.29 -1.96 -8.49
CA PRO A 139 -3.66 -1.60 -8.14
C PRO A 139 -4.74 -2.36 -8.93
N LYS A 140 -4.38 -2.87 -10.13
CA LYS A 140 -5.25 -3.70 -10.98
C LYS A 140 -5.15 -5.20 -10.72
N HIS A 141 -4.40 -5.62 -9.69
CA HIS A 141 -4.18 -7.03 -9.36
C HIS A 141 -4.41 -7.34 -7.89
N LEU A 142 -4.28 -6.36 -6.99
CA LEU A 142 -4.65 -6.54 -5.59
C LEU A 142 -5.73 -5.53 -5.22
N TYR A 143 -6.87 -6.05 -4.80
CA TYR A 143 -8.05 -5.31 -4.38
C TYR A 143 -8.29 -5.56 -2.89
N MET A 144 -8.66 -4.50 -2.18
CA MET A 144 -8.91 -4.53 -0.74
C MET A 144 -10.27 -3.89 -0.50
N LEU A 145 -11.16 -4.63 0.17
CA LEU A 145 -12.39 -4.09 0.73
C LEU A 145 -12.16 -3.69 2.19
N ARG A 146 -13.10 -2.94 2.74
CA ARG A 146 -13.06 -2.50 4.14
C ARG A 146 -13.95 -3.41 4.98
N GLY A 147 -13.37 -4.08 5.97
CA GLY A 147 -14.10 -4.78 7.02
C GLY A 147 -14.44 -3.86 8.19
N ASN A 148 -15.13 -4.39 9.20
CA ASN A 148 -15.52 -3.61 10.38
C ASN A 148 -14.31 -3.31 11.28
N HIS A 149 -13.28 -4.15 11.26
CA HIS A 149 -12.04 -3.92 12.01
C HIS A 149 -11.21 -2.77 11.43
N GLU A 150 -11.42 -2.37 10.18
CA GLU A 150 -10.76 -1.18 9.60
C GLU A 150 -11.44 0.14 10.02
N THR A 151 -12.21 0.16 11.10
CA THR A 151 -12.85 1.36 11.64
C THR A 151 -12.21 1.81 12.94
N ARG A 152 -12.12 3.13 13.11
CA ARG A 152 -11.51 3.76 14.30
C ARG A 152 -12.12 3.30 15.61
N ALA A 153 -13.42 2.98 15.62
CA ALA A 153 -14.12 2.53 16.83
C ALA A 153 -13.70 1.10 17.24
N VAL A 154 -13.53 0.21 16.26
CA VAL A 154 -13.20 -1.20 16.49
C VAL A 154 -11.70 -1.36 16.76
N ASN A 155 -10.83 -0.91 15.85
CA ASN A 155 -9.38 -1.12 15.99
C ASN A 155 -8.70 -0.30 17.10
N ARG A 156 -9.44 0.57 17.78
CA ARG A 156 -8.99 1.20 19.03
C ARG A 156 -9.13 0.30 20.24
N ILE A 157 -10.04 -0.68 20.20
CA ILE A 157 -10.39 -1.53 21.35
C ILE A 157 -9.77 -2.93 21.19
N TYR A 158 -9.61 -3.41 19.95
CA TYR A 158 -9.25 -4.80 19.67
C TYR A 158 -7.77 -5.05 19.34
N GLY A 159 -6.90 -4.07 19.60
CA GLY A 159 -5.46 -4.28 19.71
C GLY A 159 -4.59 -3.56 18.69
N PHE A 160 -5.11 -3.15 17.54
CA PHE A 160 -4.26 -2.51 16.52
C PHE A 160 -3.73 -1.13 16.95
N PHE A 161 -4.52 -0.35 17.68
CA PHE A 161 -4.06 0.92 18.25
C PHE A 161 -2.91 0.70 19.24
N GLU A 162 -3.06 -0.25 20.14
CA GLU A 162 -2.03 -0.65 21.11
C GLU A 162 -0.77 -1.15 20.38
N GLU A 163 -0.92 -1.99 19.36
CA GLU A 163 0.18 -2.50 18.52
C GLU A 163 0.98 -1.34 17.91
N CYS A 164 0.29 -0.32 17.36
CA CYS A 164 0.95 0.85 16.78
C CYS A 164 1.76 1.64 17.82
N ILE A 165 1.20 1.85 19.02
CA ILE A 165 1.88 2.59 20.11
C ILE A 165 3.10 1.80 20.60
N GLN A 166 2.94 0.50 20.84
CA GLN A 166 4.04 -0.34 21.31
C GLN A 166 5.15 -0.43 20.27
N ARG A 167 4.81 -0.47 18.97
CA ARG A 167 5.80 -0.52 17.90
C ARG A 167 6.57 0.79 17.74
N PHE A 168 5.90 1.92 17.93
CA PHE A 168 6.48 3.25 17.75
C PHE A 168 6.20 4.13 18.98
N PRO A 169 6.91 3.91 20.10
CA PRO A 169 6.61 4.55 21.39
C PRO A 169 7.05 6.02 21.48
N ASN A 170 7.89 6.49 20.55
CA ASN A 170 8.45 7.84 20.60
C ASN A 170 7.42 8.90 20.17
N LYS A 171 7.34 10.02 20.90
CA LYS A 171 6.70 11.28 20.46
C LYS A 171 5.34 11.14 19.76
N ASN A 172 4.48 10.24 20.24
CA ASN A 172 3.15 9.93 19.68
C ASN A 172 3.17 9.36 18.25
N ASP A 173 4.31 8.84 17.78
CA ASP A 173 4.47 8.29 16.43
C ASP A 173 3.47 7.17 16.15
N GLY A 174 3.27 6.25 17.09
CA GLY A 174 2.27 5.18 16.98
C GLY A 174 0.84 5.71 16.84
N THR A 175 0.46 6.70 17.66
CA THR A 175 -0.86 7.35 17.58
C THR A 175 -1.07 8.07 16.24
N GLN A 176 -0.03 8.75 15.74
CA GLN A 176 -0.06 9.42 14.45
C GLN A 176 -0.16 8.41 13.30
N LEU A 177 0.59 7.31 13.37
CA LEU A 177 0.55 6.25 12.38
C LEU A 177 -0.84 5.60 12.33
N TRP A 178 -1.38 5.23 13.48
CA TRP A 178 -2.73 4.67 13.57
C TRP A 178 -3.79 5.65 13.03
N THR A 179 -3.65 6.95 13.31
CA THR A 179 -4.55 7.97 12.75
C THR A 179 -4.40 8.08 11.24
N LEU A 180 -3.17 8.04 10.72
CA LEU A 180 -2.92 8.05 9.29
C LEU A 180 -3.56 6.84 8.60
N TYR A 181 -3.50 5.66 9.22
CA TYR A 181 -4.15 4.46 8.72
C TYR A 181 -5.67 4.62 8.57
N GLN A 182 -6.35 5.32 9.48
CA GLN A 182 -7.80 5.56 9.38
C GLN A 182 -8.20 6.41 8.16
N HIS A 183 -7.25 7.14 7.59
CA HIS A 183 -7.42 7.99 6.42
C HIS A 183 -6.67 7.46 5.20
N ALA A 184 -6.12 6.25 5.30
CA ALA A 184 -5.34 5.62 4.25
C ALA A 184 -6.20 5.01 3.16
#